data_AF-V4SDK4-F1
#
_entry.id   AF-V4SDK4-F1
#
_cell.length_a   1.000
_cell.length_b   1.000
_cell.length_c   1.000
_cell.angle_alpha   90.00
_cell.angle_beta   90.00
_cell.angle_gamma   90.00
#
_symmetry.space_group_name_H-M   'P 1'
#
loop_
_entity.id
_entity.type
_entity.pdbx_description
1 polymer ?
#
loop_
_entity_poly.entity_id
_entity_poly.type
_entity_poly.pdbx_seq_one_letter_code
_entity_poly.pdbx_strand_id
1 'polypeptide(L)'
;MKEMEQEPIAKDGTPLSPKEIVDLVVDKNFRGFGFRPTLPTSRSRISSQVENEMQGIIDSQAKELESTRNELESTCTELGKTCDELKKCQTELTDTRAIVNKQQEHVNKQQERLDRIEKFFFTAPYLIT
;
A
#
# COMPACT_ATOMS: atom_id res chain seq x y z
N MET A 1 15.65 6.13 80.00
CA MET A 1 14.78 4.95 80.14
C MET A 1 14.88 4.20 78.82
N LYS A 2 15.55 3.03 78.79
CA LYS A 2 15.67 2.22 77.58
C LYS A 2 14.34 1.48 77.40
N GLU A 3 13.62 1.77 76.33
CA GLU A 3 12.52 0.93 75.88
C GLU A 3 13.11 -0.44 75.53
N MET A 4 12.79 -1.44 76.35
CA MET A 4 13.13 -2.83 76.04
C MET A 4 12.09 -3.31 75.03
N GLU A 5 12.51 -3.51 73.78
CA GLU A 5 11.72 -4.24 72.79
C GLU A 5 11.43 -5.63 73.36
N GLN A 6 10.20 -5.86 73.81
CA GLN A 6 9.76 -7.20 74.20
C GLN A 6 9.65 -8.05 72.94
N GLU A 7 10.47 -9.10 72.85
CA GLU A 7 10.29 -10.14 71.84
C GLU A 7 8.86 -10.70 71.95
N PRO A 8 8.17 -10.94 70.83
CA PRO A 8 6.82 -11.47 70.85
C PRO A 8 6.87 -12.93 71.33
N ILE A 9 6.29 -13.17 72.50
CA ILE A 9 6.26 -14.46 73.18
C ILE A 9 4.87 -15.09 73.00
N ALA A 10 4.82 -16.41 72.79
CA ALA A 10 3.58 -17.18 72.72
C ALA A 10 2.92 -17.32 74.12
N LYS A 11 1.66 -17.74 74.18
CA LYS A 11 0.89 -17.79 75.45
C LYS A 11 1.45 -18.76 76.50
N ASP A 12 2.33 -19.65 76.08
CA ASP A 12 3.06 -20.64 76.86
C ASP A 12 4.45 -20.15 77.33
N GLY A 13 4.84 -18.92 77.00
CA GLY A 13 6.13 -18.35 77.39
C GLY A 13 7.28 -18.64 76.41
N THR A 14 7.01 -19.30 75.28
CA THR A 14 8.03 -19.64 74.28
C THR A 14 8.25 -18.48 73.29
N PRO A 15 9.51 -18.11 72.94
CA PRO A 15 9.78 -17.12 71.89
C PRO A 15 9.21 -17.58 70.55
N LEU A 16 8.44 -16.72 69.87
CA LEU A 16 7.86 -17.05 68.57
C LEU A 16 8.97 -17.15 67.52
N SER A 17 8.88 -18.15 66.64
CA SER A 17 9.79 -18.24 65.51
C SER A 17 9.51 -17.11 64.49
N PRO A 18 10.49 -16.69 63.68
CA PRO A 18 10.30 -15.61 62.70
C PRO A 18 9.12 -15.82 61.75
N LYS A 19 8.77 -17.08 61.43
CA LYS A 19 7.60 -17.42 60.61
C LYS A 19 6.29 -17.11 61.34
N GLU A 20 6.19 -17.48 62.61
CA GLU A 20 5.00 -17.24 63.41
C GLU A 20 4.81 -15.74 63.73
N ILE A 21 5.90 -14.98 63.83
CA ILE A 21 5.86 -13.52 63.95
C ILE A 21 5.27 -12.90 62.67
N VAL A 22 5.74 -13.35 61.49
CA VAL A 22 5.21 -12.88 60.20
C VAL A 22 3.74 -13.23 60.06
N ASP A 23 3.34 -14.45 60.38
CA ASP A 23 1.93 -14.87 60.33
C ASP A 23 1.10 -14.04 61.30
N LEU A 24 1.56 -13.81 62.53
CA LEU A 24 0.83 -12.99 63.52
C LEU A 24 0.71 -11.52 63.10
N VAL A 25 1.73 -10.95 62.47
CA VAL A 25 1.73 -9.57 61.95
C VAL A 25 0.82 -9.46 60.73
N VAL A 26 0.85 -10.44 59.82
CA VAL A 26 -0.06 -10.50 58.66
C VAL A 26 -1.50 -10.68 59.14
N ASP A 27 -1.76 -11.61 60.05
CA ASP A 27 -3.11 -11.83 60.58
C ASP A 27 -3.67 -10.60 61.31
N LYS A 28 -2.84 -9.89 62.09
CA LYS A 28 -3.28 -8.69 62.81
C LYS A 28 -3.47 -7.48 61.90
N ASN A 29 -2.63 -7.31 60.88
CA ASN A 29 -2.69 -6.15 59.99
C ASN A 29 -3.68 -6.32 58.83
N PHE A 30 -4.03 -7.55 58.46
CA PHE A 30 -4.92 -7.81 57.32
C PHE A 30 -6.37 -8.14 57.72
N ARG A 31 -6.68 -8.30 59.01
CA ARG A 31 -8.06 -8.52 59.49
C ARG A 31 -9.03 -7.35 59.28
N GLY A 32 -8.55 -6.18 58.82
CA GLY A 32 -9.38 -5.00 58.51
C GLY A 32 -9.43 -4.60 57.02
N PHE A 33 -8.58 -5.18 56.18
CA PHE A 33 -8.61 -4.93 54.73
C PHE A 33 -9.05 -6.21 54.04
N GLY A 34 -10.36 -6.30 53.78
CA GLY A 34 -10.92 -7.27 52.86
C GLY A 34 -10.38 -7.02 51.45
N PHE A 35 -9.14 -7.41 51.19
CA PHE A 35 -8.67 -7.70 49.84
C PHE A 35 -9.35 -8.99 49.41
N ARG A 36 -10.62 -8.85 49.00
CA ARG A 36 -11.13 -9.68 47.91
C ARG A 36 -10.18 -9.41 46.74
N PRO A 37 -9.55 -10.42 46.13
CA PRO A 37 -8.94 -10.24 44.82
C PRO A 37 -10.08 -9.89 43.86
N THR A 38 -10.41 -8.61 43.73
CA THR A 38 -11.11 -8.15 42.54
C THR A 38 -10.10 -8.33 41.42
N LEU A 39 -10.40 -9.25 40.50
CA LEU A 39 -9.75 -9.26 39.19
C LEU A 39 -9.61 -7.80 38.73
N PRO A 40 -8.44 -7.37 38.21
CA PRO A 40 -8.28 -6.00 37.76
C PRO A 40 -9.12 -5.78 36.50
N THR A 41 -10.38 -5.38 36.68
CA THR A 41 -11.31 -5.01 35.59
C THR A 41 -10.75 -3.84 34.77
N SER A 42 -9.88 -3.01 35.37
CA SER A 42 -9.18 -1.91 34.71
C SER A 42 -8.19 -2.39 33.63
N ARG A 43 -7.46 -3.48 33.87
CA ARG A 43 -6.49 -4.02 32.90
C ARG A 43 -7.20 -4.64 31.70
N SER A 44 -8.34 -5.29 31.93
CA SER A 44 -9.18 -5.85 30.87
C SER A 44 -9.85 -4.77 30.01
N ARG A 45 -10.33 -3.67 30.59
CA ARG A 45 -10.88 -2.55 29.81
C ARG A 45 -9.85 -1.87 28.91
N ILE A 46 -8.65 -1.62 29.44
CA ILE A 46 -7.57 -1.00 28.64
C ILE A 46 -7.14 -1.94 27.51
N SER A 47 -7.06 -3.26 27.76
CA SER A 47 -6.78 -4.26 26.71
C SER A 47 -7.85 -4.22 25.61
N SER A 48 -9.14 -4.27 25.98
CA SER A 48 -10.24 -4.25 25.01
C SER A 48 -10.32 -2.96 24.20
N GLN A 49 -9.94 -1.82 24.79
CA GLN A 49 -9.92 -0.54 24.09
C GLN A 49 -8.81 -0.50 23.03
N VAL A 50 -7.60 -0.91 23.40
CA VAL A 50 -6.47 -0.99 22.46
C VAL A 50 -6.75 -1.98 21.34
N GLU A 51 -7.35 -3.13 21.65
CA GLU A 51 -7.76 -4.14 20.65
C GLU A 51 -8.77 -3.57 19.65
N ASN A 52 -9.78 -2.84 20.12
CA ASN A 52 -10.78 -2.20 19.25
C ASN A 52 -10.17 -1.08 18.38
N GLU A 53 -9.27 -0.26 18.94
CA GLU A 53 -8.56 0.79 18.19
C GLU A 53 -7.65 0.19 17.12
N MET A 54 -6.91 -0.88 17.45
CA MET A 54 -6.10 -1.62 16.49
C MET A 54 -6.96 -2.25 15.38
N GLN A 55 -8.09 -2.84 15.72
CA GLN A 55 -9.01 -3.39 14.73
C GLN A 55 -9.55 -2.30 13.80
N GLY A 56 -9.91 -1.14 14.34
CA GLY A 56 -10.36 0.01 13.54
C GLY A 56 -9.29 0.54 12.58
N ILE A 57 -8.02 0.57 13.01
CA ILE A 57 -6.88 0.91 12.14
C ILE A 57 -6.71 -0.14 11.04
N ILE A 58 -6.74 -1.43 11.39
CA ILE A 58 -6.61 -2.53 10.42
C ILE A 58 -7.73 -2.47 9.37
N ASP A 59 -8.97 -2.29 9.81
CA ASP A 59 -10.13 -2.20 8.91
C ASP A 59 -10.04 -0.98 7.98
N SER A 60 -9.52 0.14 8.49
CA SER A 60 -9.31 1.36 7.70
C SER A 60 -8.21 1.15 6.66
N GLN A 61 -7.09 0.58 7.06
CA GLN A 61 -5.98 0.24 6.16
C GLN A 61 -6.41 -0.78 5.09
N ALA A 62 -7.23 -1.77 5.47
CA ALA A 62 -7.77 -2.74 4.52
C ALA A 62 -8.64 -2.06 3.44
N LYS A 63 -9.49 -1.11 3.84
CA LYS A 63 -10.32 -0.33 2.90
C LYS A 63 -9.48 0.56 1.99
N GLU A 64 -8.45 1.22 2.52
CA GLU A 64 -7.53 2.04 1.71
C GLU A 64 -6.76 1.18 0.69
N LEU A 65 -6.28 0.00 1.11
CA LEU A 65 -5.62 -0.96 0.22
C LEU A 65 -6.57 -1.50 -0.86
N GLU A 66 -7.83 -1.76 -0.51
CA GLU A 66 -8.84 -2.17 -1.49
C GLU A 66 -9.15 -1.04 -2.49
N SER A 67 -9.29 0.20 -2.02
CA SER A 67 -9.49 1.37 -2.89
C SER A 67 -8.33 1.56 -3.87
N THR A 68 -7.10 1.57 -3.35
CA THR A 68 -5.89 1.73 -4.19
C THR A 68 -5.72 0.59 -5.18
N ARG A 69 -6.09 -0.65 -4.82
CA ARG A 69 -6.13 -1.77 -5.75
C ARG A 69 -7.13 -1.54 -6.89
N ASN A 70 -8.33 -1.08 -6.58
CA ASN A 70 -9.37 -0.83 -7.58
C ASN A 70 -8.99 0.32 -8.53
N GLU A 71 -8.36 1.37 -8.01
CA GLU A 71 -7.81 2.47 -8.81
C GLU A 71 -6.68 1.99 -9.74
N LEU A 72 -5.79 1.12 -9.23
CA LEU A 72 -4.73 0.53 -10.04
C LEU A 72 -5.29 -0.36 -11.15
N GLU A 73 -6.30 -1.18 -10.86
CA GLU A 73 -6.97 -2.02 -11.86
C GLU A 73 -7.66 -1.19 -12.94
N SER A 74 -8.30 -0.08 -12.54
CA SER A 74 -8.89 0.88 -13.47
C SER A 74 -7.84 1.51 -14.37
N THR A 75 -6.72 1.96 -13.78
CA THR A 75 -5.58 2.53 -14.52
C THR A 75 -4.97 1.53 -15.51
N CYS A 76 -4.78 0.28 -15.11
CA CYS A 76 -4.31 -0.79 -15.99
C CYS A 76 -5.26 -1.03 -17.17
N THR A 77 -6.58 -0.97 -16.92
CA THR A 77 -7.58 -1.13 -17.97
C THR A 77 -7.54 0.03 -18.97
N GLU A 78 -7.42 1.27 -18.50
CA GLU A 78 -7.28 2.44 -19.36
C GLU A 78 -5.97 2.40 -20.17
N LEU A 79 -4.86 2.01 -19.52
CA LEU A 79 -3.59 1.82 -20.20
C LEU A 79 -3.69 0.75 -21.31
N GLY A 80 -4.42 -0.34 -21.05
CA GLY A 80 -4.72 -1.35 -22.08
C GLY A 80 -5.41 -0.75 -23.31
N LYS A 81 -6.48 0.04 -23.10
CA LYS A 81 -7.23 0.71 -24.17
C LYS A 81 -6.35 1.67 -24.98
N THR A 82 -5.58 2.51 -24.31
CA THR A 82 -4.67 3.46 -24.98
C THR A 82 -3.60 2.75 -25.81
N CYS A 83 -3.12 1.60 -25.34
CA CYS A 83 -2.15 0.78 -26.07
C CYS A 83 -2.76 0.19 -27.35
N ASP A 84 -4.02 -0.24 -27.31
CA ASP A 84 -4.72 -0.74 -28.49
C ASP A 84 -5.07 0.37 -29.50
N GLU A 85 -5.45 1.56 -29.02
CA GLU A 85 -5.61 2.75 -29.86
C GLU A 85 -4.30 3.15 -30.55
N LEU A 86 -3.17 3.08 -29.83
CA LEU A 86 -1.85 3.36 -30.40
C LEU A 86 -1.48 2.38 -31.52
N LYS A 87 -1.74 1.08 -31.34
CA LYS A 87 -1.52 0.07 -32.40
C LYS A 87 -2.37 0.34 -33.63
N LYS A 88 -3.63 0.75 -33.43
CA LYS A 88 -4.53 1.13 -34.53
C LYS A 88 -3.97 2.34 -35.28
N CYS A 89 -3.58 3.39 -34.57
CA CYS A 89 -2.96 4.59 -35.17
C CYS A 89 -1.67 4.26 -35.94
N GLN A 90 -0.83 3.37 -35.40
CA GLN A 90 0.38 2.92 -36.08
C GLN A 90 0.08 2.19 -37.39
N THR A 91 -0.99 1.40 -37.42
CA THR A 91 -1.45 0.71 -38.64
C THR A 91 -1.94 1.73 -39.68
N GLU A 92 -2.80 2.67 -39.28
CA GLU A 92 -3.30 3.74 -40.15
C GLU A 92 -2.18 4.63 -40.72
N LEU A 93 -1.16 4.92 -39.91
CA LEU A 93 0.02 5.67 -40.34
C LEU A 93 0.83 4.89 -41.39
N THR A 94 0.98 3.59 -41.19
CA THR A 94 1.67 2.71 -42.14
C THR A 94 0.93 2.64 -43.48
N ASP A 95 -0.40 2.52 -43.44
CA ASP A 95 -1.25 2.53 -44.63
C ASP A 95 -1.17 3.86 -45.37
N THR A 96 -1.25 4.97 -44.64
CA THR A 96 -1.11 6.32 -45.20
C THR A 96 0.24 6.49 -45.88
N ARG A 97 1.32 6.02 -45.25
CA ARG A 97 2.67 6.05 -45.83
C ARG A 97 2.74 5.24 -47.13
N ALA A 98 2.11 4.07 -47.18
CA ALA A 98 2.04 3.26 -48.39
C ALA A 98 1.29 3.97 -49.52
N ILE A 99 0.21 4.68 -49.21
CA ILE A 99 -0.54 5.50 -50.18
C ILE A 99 0.33 6.64 -50.71
N VAL A 100 1.00 7.39 -49.83
CA VAL A 100 1.90 8.49 -50.21
C VAL A 100 3.02 8.00 -51.12
N ASN A 101 3.64 6.86 -50.81
CA ASN A 101 4.68 6.27 -51.66
C ASN A 101 4.16 5.95 -53.08
N LYS A 102 2.96 5.35 -53.18
CA LYS A 102 2.33 5.07 -54.48
C LYS A 102 2.03 6.35 -55.27
N GLN A 103 1.56 7.40 -54.59
CA GLN A 103 1.33 8.69 -55.23
C GLN A 103 2.63 9.32 -55.73
N GLN A 104 3.71 9.25 -54.94
CA GLN A 104 5.02 9.74 -55.34
C GLN A 104 5.56 9.01 -56.57
N GLU A 105 5.43 7.68 -56.63
CA GLU A 105 5.79 6.90 -57.82
C GLU A 105 5.01 7.33 -59.06
N HIS A 106 3.71 7.60 -58.90
CA HIS A 106 2.87 8.07 -59.98
C HIS A 106 3.29 9.46 -60.50
N VAL A 107 3.60 10.39 -59.59
CA VAL A 107 4.14 11.71 -59.94
C VAL A 107 5.47 11.59 -60.68
N ASN A 108 6.39 10.75 -60.20
CA ASN A 108 7.68 10.53 -60.87
C ASN A 108 7.48 10.01 -62.30
N LYS A 109 6.59 9.03 -62.50
CA LYS A 109 6.26 8.51 -63.84
C LYS A 109 5.66 9.58 -64.75
N GLN A 110 4.85 10.49 -64.21
CA GLN A 110 4.31 11.61 -64.98
C GLN A 110 5.41 12.61 -65.36
N GLN A 111 6.33 12.91 -64.44
CA GLN A 111 7.46 13.79 -64.72
C GLN A 111 8.35 13.21 -65.83
N GLU A 112 8.71 11.94 -65.75
CA GLU A 112 9.48 11.28 -66.81
C GLU A 112 8.77 11.32 -68.18
N ARG A 113 7.44 11.24 -68.21
CA ARG A 113 6.66 11.39 -69.45
C ARG A 113 6.76 12.81 -70.00
N LEU A 114 6.67 13.82 -69.15
CA LEU A 114 6.83 15.22 -69.54
C LEU A 114 8.24 15.47 -70.09
N ASP A 115 9.28 15.00 -69.42
CA ASP A 115 10.67 15.15 -69.86
C ASP A 115 10.90 14.51 -71.24
N ARG A 116 10.28 13.35 -71.50
CA ARG A 116 10.33 12.70 -72.83
C ARG A 116 9.64 13.53 -73.91
N ILE A 117 8.48 14.11 -73.59
CA ILE A 117 7.73 14.96 -74.52
C ILE A 117 8.52 16.24 -74.81
N GLU A 118 9.06 16.88 -73.77
CA GLU A 118 9.91 18.06 -73.89
C GLU A 118 11.11 17.74 -74.79
N LYS A 119 11.84 16.65 -74.52
CA LYS A 119 12.94 16.22 -75.37
C LYS A 119 12.52 16.01 -76.83
N PHE A 120 11.36 15.39 -77.08
CA PHE A 120 10.86 15.20 -78.44
C PHE A 120 10.65 16.54 -79.17
N PHE A 121 9.97 17.50 -78.54
CA PHE A 121 9.67 18.79 -79.17
C PHE A 121 10.88 19.72 -79.31
N PHE A 122 11.83 19.70 -78.37
CA PHE A 122 12.96 20.62 -78.38
C PHE A 122 14.23 20.06 -79.06
N THR A 123 14.34 18.75 -79.25
CA THR A 123 15.51 18.12 -79.93
C THR A 123 15.25 17.69 -81.37
N ALA A 124 13.98 17.46 -81.76
CA ALA A 124 13.62 17.07 -83.13
C ALA A 124 13.64 18.17 -84.23
N PRO A 125 13.60 19.51 -83.96
CA PRO A 125 13.55 20.48 -85.06
C PRO A 125 14.86 20.56 -85.87
N TYR A 126 15.95 19.93 -85.41
CA TYR A 126 17.24 19.88 -86.12
C TYR A 126 17.38 18.71 -87.11
N LEU A 127 16.36 17.86 -87.29
CA LEU A 127 16.40 16.69 -88.19
C LEU A 127 15.53 16.83 -89.46
N ILE A 128 14.87 17.99 -89.67
CA ILE A 128 13.94 18.21 -90.80
C ILE A 128 14.45 19.24 -91.84
N THR A 129 15.67 19.76 -91.70
CA THR A 129 16.34 20.54 -92.76
C THR A 129 17.32 19.67 -93.52
#